data_AF-X1FIA0-F1
#
_entry.id   AF-X1FIA0-F1
#
_cell.length_a   1.000
_cell.length_b   1.000
_cell.length_c   1.000
_cell.angle_alpha   90.00
_cell.angle_beta   90.00
_cell.angle_gamma   90.00
#
_symmetry.space_group_name_H-M   'P 1'
#
loop_
_entity.id
_entity.type
_entity.pdbx_description
1 polymer ?
#
loop_
_entity_poly.entity_id
_entity_poly.type
_entity_poly.pdbx_seq_one_letter_code
_entity_poly.pdbx_strand_id
1 'polypeptide(L)' 'MAKNFILRDFPNLENDFKITFKIESFESIHPHNVYSELKTTIGELKKNLNIQ' A
#
# COMPACT_ATOMS: atom_id res chain seq x y z
N MET A 1 5.54 -7.61 -0.34
CA MET A 1 5.83 -6.82 0.87
C MET A 1 4.56 -6.34 1.58
N ALA A 2 3.57 -5.75 0.89
CA ALA A 2 2.32 -5.27 1.51
C ALA A 2 1.47 -6.35 2.24
N LYS A 3 1.49 -7.60 1.77
CA LYS A 3 0.73 -8.73 2.35
C LYS A 3 1.03 -8.96 3.84
N ASN A 4 2.30 -8.90 4.21
CA ASN A 4 2.73 -9.15 5.59
C ASN A 4 2.59 -7.91 6.47
N PHE A 5 2.70 -6.71 5.89
CA PHE A 5 2.61 -5.45 6.63
C PHE A 5 1.25 -5.29 7.32
N ILE A 6 0.16 -5.61 6.60
CA ILE A 6 -1.19 -5.42 7.15
C ILE A 6 -1.57 -6.52 8.13
N LEU A 7 -1.32 -7.78 7.78
CA LEU A 7 -1.76 -8.90 8.62
C LEU A 7 -0.96 -9.04 9.91
N ARG A 8 0.33 -8.73 9.88
CA ARG A 8 1.21 -8.94 11.04
C ARG A 8 1.23 -7.73 11.96
N ASP A 9 1.38 -6.54 11.39
CA ASP A 9 1.65 -5.34 12.18
C ASP A 9 0.34 -4.61 12.54
N PHE A 10 -0.77 -4.88 11.83
CA PHE A 10 -2.07 -4.23 12.03
C PHE A 10 -3.28 -5.19 11.89
N PRO A 11 -3.34 -6.27 12.67
CA PRO A 11 -4.35 -7.33 12.51
C PRO A 11 -5.80 -6.88 12.73
N ASN A 12 -6.02 -5.79 13.49
CA ASN A 12 -7.35 -5.34 13.91
C ASN A 12 -7.92 -4.20 13.04
N LEU A 13 -7.37 -3.95 11.85
CA LEU A 13 -7.92 -2.94 10.95
C LEU A 13 -9.20 -3.45 10.28
N GLU A 14 -10.28 -2.69 10.46
CA GLU A 14 -11.55 -2.91 9.78
C GLU A 14 -11.41 -2.65 8.28
N ASN A 15 -12.33 -3.23 7.49
CA ASN A 15 -12.20 -3.25 6.03
C ASN A 15 -12.38 -1.89 5.38
N ASP A 16 -13.02 -0.93 6.04
CA ASP A 16 -13.29 0.43 5.57
C ASP A 16 -12.14 1.40 5.85
N PHE A 17 -11.13 1.00 6.64
CA PHE A 17 -9.94 1.81 6.89
C PHE A 17 -9.25 2.17 5.58
N LYS A 18 -9.05 3.48 5.39
CA LYS A 18 -8.37 4.03 4.22
C LYS A 18 -6.87 3.91 4.40
N ILE A 19 -6.18 3.42 3.37
CA ILE A 19 -4.73 3.32 3.31
C ILE A 19 -4.21 4.08 2.11
N THR A 20 -3.01 4.64 2.26
CA THR A 20 -2.32 5.36 1.19
C THR A 20 -0.88 4.88 1.13
N PHE A 21 -0.51 4.22 0.04
CA PHE A 21 0.88 3.91 -0.27
C PHE A 21 1.43 5.01 -1.15
N LYS A 22 2.61 5.52 -0.78
CA LYS A 22 3.35 6.51 -1.56
C LYS A 22 4.73 5.95 -1.83
N ILE A 23 5.16 6.02 -3.07
CA ILE A 23 6.48 5.61 -3.50
C ILE A 23 7.09 6.80 -4.23
N GLU A 24 8.30 7.15 -3.81
CA GLU A 24 9.13 8.13 -4.48
C GLU A 24 10.48 7.47 -4.78
N SER A 25 10.87 7.45 -6.05
CA SER A 25 12.14 6.91 -6.52
C SER A 25 13.03 8.06 -6.93
N PHE A 26 14.22 8.12 -6.34
CA PHE A 26 15.25 9.06 -6.76
C PHE A 26 15.92 8.52 -8.03
N GLU A 27 15.71 9.20 -9.14
CA GLU A 27 16.27 8.79 -10.42
C GLU A 27 17.65 9.42 -10.61
N SER A 28 18.68 8.59 -10.61
CA SER A 28 20.07 9.04 -10.74
C SER A 28 20.39 9.65 -12.12
N ILE A 29 19.57 9.35 -13.13
CA ILE A 29 19.75 9.78 -14.53
C ILE A 29 18.70 10.81 -14.99
N HIS A 30 17.69 11.11 -14.17
CA HIS A 30 16.66 12.10 -14.50
C HIS A 30 16.64 13.22 -13.46
N PRO A 31 16.40 14.48 -13.85
CA PRO A 31 16.41 15.61 -12.92
C PRO A 31 15.15 15.70 -12.05
N HIS A 32 14.35 14.63 -11.98
CA HIS A 32 13.13 14.55 -11.21
C HIS A 32 12.94 13.15 -10.65
N ASN A 33 12.32 13.07 -9.48
CA ASN A 33 11.94 11.80 -8.89
C ASN A 33 10.68 11.25 -9.54
N VAL A 34 10.58 9.93 -9.61
CA VAL A 34 9.34 9.27 -10.02
C VAL A 34 8.47 9.07 -8.80
N TYR A 35 7.24 9.59 -8.86
CA TYR A 35 6.25 9.47 -7.80
C TYR A 35 5.10 8.56 -8.22
N SER A 36 4.64 7.73 -7.29
CA SER A 36 3.42 6.93 -7.44
C SER A 36 2.64 6.87 -6.13
N GLU A 37 1.31 6.87 -6.23
CA GLU A 37 0.39 6.82 -5.10
C GLU A 37 -0.72 5.79 -5.35
N LEU A 38 -1.02 4.99 -4.33
CA LEU A 38 -2.19 4.11 -4.29
C LEU A 38 -3.04 4.44 -3.07
N LYS A 39 -4.26 4.90 -3.31
CA LYS A 39 -5.30 5.11 -2.30
C LYS A 39 -6.33 3.99 -2.42
N THR A 40 -6.56 3.26 -1.34
CA THR A 40 -7.52 2.14 -1.32
C THR A 40 -7.99 1.91 0.13
N THR A 41 -8.78 0.86 0.35
CA THR A 41 -9.18 0.41 1.68
C THR A 41 -8.51 -0.91 2.06
N ILE A 42 -8.50 -1.24 3.35
CA ILE A 42 -8.00 -2.54 3.83
C ILE A 42 -8.79 -3.69 3.19
N GLY A 43 -10.12 -3.56 3.05
CA GLY A 43 -10.97 -4.57 2.43
C GLY A 43 -10.64 -4.80 0.96
N GLU A 44 -10.48 -3.73 0.18
CA GLU A 44 -10.04 -3.83 -1.23
C GLU A 44 -8.66 -4.46 -1.36
N LEU A 45 -7.73 -4.12 -0.47
CA LEU A 45 -6.40 -4.69 -0.49
C LEU A 45 -6.40 -6.18 -0.12
N LYS A 46 -7.18 -6.60 0.90
CA LYS A 46 -7.38 -8.02 1.22
C LYS A 46 -7.95 -8.80 0.03
N LYS A 47 -8.95 -8.23 -0.66
CA LYS A 47 -9.53 -8.79 -1.89
C LYS A 47 -8.49 -8.96 -3.00
N ASN A 48 -7.69 -7.92 -3.29
CA ASN A 48 -6.64 -7.99 -4.31
C ASN A 48 -5.52 -8.98 -3.97
N LEU A 49 -5.30 -9.24 -2.68
CA LEU A 49 -4.28 -10.18 -2.21
C LEU A 49 -4.82 -11.61 -1.98
N ASN A 50 -6.10 -11.86 -2.28
CA ASN A 50 -6.81 -13.11 -2.00
C ASN A 50 -6.64 -13.59 -0.55
N ILE A 51 -6.74 -12.66 0.39
CA ILE A 51 -6.70 -12.95 1.82
C ILE A 51 -8.15 -12.96 2.30
N GLN A 52 -8.62 -14.12 2.76
CA GLN A 52 -9.93 -14.30 3.41
C GLN A 52 -9.91 -13.74 4.82
#